data_AF-A0A915MI45-F1
#
_entry.id   AF-A0A915MI45-F1
#
_cell.length_a   1.000
_cell.length_b   1.000
_cell.length_c   1.000
_cell.angle_alpha   90.00
_cell.angle_beta   90.00
_cell.angle_gamma   90.00
#
_symmetry.space_group_name_H-M   'P 1'
#
loop_
_entity.id
_entity.type
_entity.pdbx_description
1 polymer ?
#
loop_
_entity_poly.entity_id
_entity_poly.type
_entity_poly.pdbx_seq_one_letter_code
_entity_poly.pdbx_strand_id
1 'polypeptide(L)'
;LWKKTRGGRTHNAFLVWAEQKKAQGIDVYKDKRYKEAIQIFNDIIQSLYDEPSKLIGQVYDELMAACENNIAACYDALLDSIKCIEHCTKAIQLKPDYAKALVRRARCLHRLERPLEALEGFNNY
;
A
#
# COMPACT_ATOMS: atom_id res chain seq x y z
N LEU A 1 9.04 39.22 -10.68
CA LEU A 1 10.10 38.21 -10.46
C LEU A 1 9.95 37.64 -9.05
N TRP A 2 9.89 36.31 -8.96
CA TRP A 2 9.93 35.45 -7.76
C TRP A 2 8.71 35.39 -6.81
N LYS A 3 7.83 34.42 -7.08
CA LYS A 3 7.21 33.58 -6.04
C LYS A 3 7.74 32.15 -6.19
N LYS A 4 8.89 31.83 -5.59
CA LYS A 4 9.27 30.42 -5.39
C LYS A 4 8.40 29.87 -4.27
N THR A 5 7.45 29.02 -4.62
CA THR A 5 6.74 28.13 -3.70
C THR A 5 7.77 27.28 -2.95
N ARG A 6 7.94 27.55 -1.65
CA ARG A 6 8.84 26.78 -0.78
C ARG A 6 8.39 25.31 -0.63
N GLY A 7 7.12 24.99 -0.90
CA GLY A 7 6.55 23.64 -0.74
C GLY A 7 6.92 22.63 -1.84
N GLY A 8 7.34 23.04 -3.04
CA GLY A 8 7.58 22.10 -4.14
C GLY A 8 8.87 21.27 -4.03
N ARG A 9 9.90 21.80 -3.36
CA ARG A 9 11.19 21.10 -3.22
C ARG A 9 11.21 20.08 -2.08
N THR A 10 10.55 20.38 -0.97
CA THR A 10 10.45 19.48 0.19
C THR A 10 9.57 18.28 -0.13
N HIS A 11 8.45 18.50 -0.82
CA HIS A 11 7.54 17.44 -1.28
C HIS A 11 8.22 16.46 -2.24
N ASN A 12 9.02 16.95 -3.19
CA ASN A 12 9.76 16.10 -4.12
C ASN A 12 10.82 15.24 -3.38
N ALA A 13 11.57 15.84 -2.45
CA ALA A 13 12.54 15.11 -1.65
C ALA A 13 11.89 14.01 -0.79
N PHE A 14 10.71 14.28 -0.22
CA PHE A 14 9.95 13.30 0.53
C PHE A 14 9.49 12.13 -0.33
N LEU A 15 8.95 12.38 -1.54
CA LEU A 15 8.55 11.32 -2.46
C LEU A 15 9.75 10.45 -2.90
N VAL A 16 10.91 11.06 -3.17
CA VAL A 16 12.14 10.33 -3.48
C VAL A 16 12.56 9.43 -2.31
N TRP A 17 12.51 9.96 -1.09
CA TRP A 17 12.78 9.18 0.12
C TRP A 17 11.81 8.00 0.25
N ALA A 18 10.52 8.22 0.07
CA ALA A 18 9.50 7.20 0.22
C ALA A 18 9.62 6.08 -0.83
N GLU A 19 9.94 6.44 -2.08
CA GLU A 19 10.24 5.48 -3.15
C GLU A 19 11.48 4.62 -2.84
N GLN A 20 12.55 5.24 -2.32
CA GLN A 20 13.75 4.50 -1.89
C GLN A 20 13.46 3.56 -0.73
N LYS A 21 12.70 4.02 0.27
CA LYS A 21 12.27 3.19 1.39
C LYS A 21 11.38 2.04 0.95
N LYS A 22 10.49 2.26 -0.01
CA LYS A 22 9.66 1.21 -0.61
C LYS A 22 10.53 0.16 -1.30
N ALA A 23 11.55 0.58 -2.06
CA ALA A 23 12.51 -0.35 -2.67
C ALA A 23 13.25 -1.18 -1.60
N GLN A 24 13.70 -0.54 -0.51
CA GLN A 24 14.28 -1.24 0.65
C GLN A 24 13.32 -2.30 1.22
N GLY A 25 12.05 -1.94 1.43
CA GLY A 25 11.03 -2.88 1.92
C GLY A 25 10.81 -4.07 0.98
N ILE A 26 10.86 -3.85 -0.33
CA ILE A 26 10.75 -4.90 -1.35
C ILE A 26 11.97 -5.85 -1.29
N ASP A 27 13.17 -5.33 -1.08
CA ASP A 27 14.37 -6.17 -0.97
C ASP A 27 14.35 -7.00 0.33
N VAL A 28 13.97 -6.38 1.46
CA VAL A 28 13.74 -7.10 2.73
C VAL A 28 12.65 -8.18 2.58
N TYR A 29 11.62 -7.93 1.78
CA TYR A 29 10.61 -8.95 1.43
C TYR A 29 11.20 -10.12 0.64
N LYS A 30 12.07 -9.88 -0.34
CA LYS A 30 12.74 -10.94 -1.12
C LYS A 30 13.62 -11.81 -0.22
N ASP A 31 14.21 -11.23 0.82
CA ASP A 31 14.97 -11.93 1.86
C ASP A 31 14.07 -12.69 2.86
N LYS A 32 12.76 -12.73 2.63
CA LYS A 32 11.74 -13.39 3.48
C LYS A 32 11.63 -12.81 4.89
N ARG A 33 12.17 -11.60 5.11
CA ARG A 33 12.08 -10.87 6.39
C ARG A 33 10.77 -10.08 6.46
N TYR A 34 9.64 -10.81 6.38
CA TYR A 34 8.32 -10.22 6.16
C TYR A 34 7.89 -9.21 7.22
N LYS A 35 8.16 -9.48 8.51
CA LYS A 35 7.79 -8.56 9.60
C LYS A 35 8.52 -7.21 9.51
N GLU A 36 9.77 -7.23 9.08
CA GLU A 36 10.56 -6.02 8.91
C GLU A 36 10.14 -5.25 7.65
N ALA A 37 9.86 -5.96 6.55
CA ALA A 37 9.28 -5.33 5.37
C ALA A 37 7.95 -4.63 5.71
N ILE A 38 7.07 -5.28 6.49
CA ILE A 38 5.82 -4.68 6.98
C ILE A 38 6.10 -3.39 7.76
N GLN A 39 7.08 -3.40 8.66
CA GLN A 39 7.43 -2.20 9.43
C GLN A 39 7.88 -1.05 8.51
N ILE A 40 8.73 -1.32 7.53
CA ILE A 40 9.19 -0.31 6.56
C ILE A 40 8.01 0.30 5.81
N PHE A 41 7.07 -0.51 5.34
CA PHE A 41 5.89 0.00 4.64
C PHE A 41 4.97 0.81 5.56
N ASN A 42 4.76 0.37 6.81
CA ASN A 42 3.98 1.12 7.79
C ASN A 42 4.62 2.49 8.11
N ASP A 43 5.95 2.55 8.22
CA ASP A 43 6.66 3.81 8.48
C ASP A 43 6.45 4.83 7.34
N ILE A 44 6.42 4.35 6.08
CA ILE A 44 6.08 5.18 4.91
C ILE A 44 4.64 5.68 5.01
N ILE A 45 3.68 4.78 5.28
CA ILE A 45 2.26 5.11 5.38
C ILE A 45 2.02 6.14 6.50
N GLN A 46 2.63 5.94 7.67
CA GLN A 46 2.54 6.89 8.79
C GLN A 46 3.09 8.26 8.40
N SER A 47 4.27 8.29 7.76
CA SER A 47 4.87 9.55 7.30
C SER A 47 4.01 10.26 6.24
N LEU A 48 3.27 9.51 5.41
CA LEU A 48 2.32 10.07 4.45
C LEU A 48 1.10 10.71 5.14
N TYR A 49 0.62 10.15 6.26
CA TYR A 49 -0.45 10.74 7.06
C TYR A 49 0.00 11.97 7.87
N ASP A 50 1.24 11.97 8.33
CA ASP A 50 1.79 13.06 9.16
C ASP A 50 2.12 14.33 8.36
N GLU A 51 2.22 14.25 7.03
CA GLU A 51 2.44 15.40 6.16
C GLU A 51 1.14 16.22 5.97
N PRO A 52 1.04 17.44 6.52
CA PRO A 52 -0.21 18.23 6.60
C PRO A 52 -0.59 18.92 5.28
N SER A 53 -0.18 18.36 4.15
CA SER A 53 -0.52 18.84 2.81
C SER A 53 -1.97 18.46 2.48
N LYS A 54 -2.89 19.40 2.74
CA LYS A 54 -4.35 19.39 2.46
C LYS A 54 -4.81 18.97 1.04
N LEU A 55 -3.93 18.52 0.16
CA LEU A 55 -4.27 17.87 -1.11
C LEU A 55 -3.46 16.57 -1.19
N ILE A 56 -4.01 15.50 -0.66
CA ILE A 56 -3.59 14.13 -0.96
C ILE A 56 -3.82 13.96 -2.47
N GLY A 57 -2.78 14.17 -3.26
CA GLY A 57 -2.85 14.02 -4.70
C GLY A 57 -2.82 12.54 -5.07
N GLN A 58 -3.29 12.20 -6.27
CA GLN A 58 -3.26 10.85 -6.85
C GLN A 58 -1.92 10.12 -6.63
N VAL A 59 -0.79 10.83 -6.64
CA VAL A 59 0.55 10.25 -6.39
C VAL A 59 0.70 9.67 -4.98
N TYR A 60 0.11 10.29 -3.96
CA TYR A 60 0.15 9.80 -2.57
C TYR A 60 -0.72 8.55 -2.43
N ASP A 61 -1.92 8.57 -3.02
CA ASP A 61 -2.82 7.42 -3.02
C ASP A 61 -2.19 6.22 -3.75
N GLU A 62 -1.52 6.46 -4.88
CA GLU A 62 -0.80 5.43 -5.62
C GLU A 62 0.35 4.81 -4.82
N LEU A 63 1.12 5.64 -4.10
CA LEU A 63 2.21 5.18 -3.25
C LEU A 63 1.69 4.42 -2.02
N MET A 64 0.67 4.95 -1.35
CA MET A 64 0.04 4.32 -0.18
C MET A 64 -0.61 3.00 -0.58
N ALA A 65 -1.32 2.96 -1.72
CA ALA A 65 -1.86 1.72 -2.27
C ALA A 65 -0.75 0.69 -2.52
N ALA A 66 0.38 1.11 -3.09
CA ALA A 66 1.52 0.22 -3.32
C ALA A 66 2.10 -0.34 -2.00
N CYS A 67 2.25 0.49 -0.96
CA CYS A 67 2.68 0.05 0.36
C CYS A 67 1.69 -0.94 0.99
N GLU A 68 0.40 -0.63 0.99
CA GLU A 68 -0.68 -1.50 1.47
C GLU A 68 -0.69 -2.86 0.75
N ASN A 69 -0.55 -2.87 -0.58
CA ASN A 69 -0.45 -4.11 -1.35
C ASN A 69 0.83 -4.91 -1.06
N ASN A 70 1.95 -4.25 -0.75
CA ASN A 70 3.17 -4.94 -0.35
C ASN A 70 3.07 -5.53 1.07
N ILE A 71 2.40 -4.83 2.00
CA ILE A 71 2.06 -5.38 3.32
C ILE A 71 1.15 -6.61 3.16
N ALA A 72 0.14 -6.53 2.28
CA ALA A 72 -0.70 -7.67 1.96
C ALA A 72 0.12 -8.85 1.39
N ALA A 73 1.12 -8.58 0.53
CA ALA A 73 2.02 -9.61 0.03
C ALA A 73 2.85 -10.28 1.15
N CYS A 74 3.24 -9.52 2.17
CA CYS A 74 3.92 -10.05 3.37
C CYS A 74 2.99 -10.97 4.16
N TYR A 75 1.74 -10.56 4.42
CA TYR A 75 0.78 -11.38 5.15
C TYR A 75 0.33 -12.63 4.38
N ASP A 76 0.21 -12.53 3.06
CA ASP A 76 -0.02 -13.67 2.19
C ASP A 76 1.12 -14.70 2.26
N ALA A 77 2.38 -14.24 2.31
CA ALA A 77 3.55 -15.10 2.52
C ALA A 77 3.61 -15.70 3.94
N LEU A 78 3.05 -15.02 4.93
CA LEU A 78 2.89 -15.49 6.31
C LEU A 78 1.64 -16.37 6.51
N LEU A 79 0.87 -16.63 5.45
CA LEU A 79 -0.42 -17.36 5.48
C LEU A 79 -1.51 -16.71 6.34
N ASP A 80 -1.35 -15.45 6.73
CA ASP A 80 -2.36 -14.66 7.44
C ASP A 80 -3.35 -14.06 6.43
N SER A 81 -4.33 -14.87 6.04
CA SER A 81 -5.30 -14.48 5.01
C SER A 81 -6.21 -13.33 5.46
N ILE A 82 -6.49 -13.20 6.75
CA ILE A 82 -7.35 -12.13 7.30
C ILE A 82 -6.66 -10.77 7.12
N LYS A 83 -5.42 -10.63 7.61
CA LYS A 83 -4.68 -9.38 7.45
C LYS A 83 -4.34 -9.08 6.01
N CYS A 84 -4.06 -10.11 5.20
CA CYS A 84 -3.88 -9.90 3.77
C CYS A 84 -5.12 -9.27 3.12
N ILE A 85 -6.33 -9.73 3.44
CA ILE A 85 -7.58 -9.16 2.91
C ILE A 85 -7.76 -7.71 3.37
N GLU A 86 -7.49 -7.43 4.64
CA GLU A 86 -7.58 -6.08 5.20
C GLU A 86 -6.71 -5.09 4.41
N HIS A 87 -5.42 -5.41 4.25
CA HIS A 87 -4.48 -4.55 3.55
C HIS A 87 -4.74 -4.48 2.03
N CYS A 88 -5.18 -5.57 1.40
CA CYS A 88 -5.67 -5.49 0.02
C CYS A 88 -6.87 -4.56 -0.11
N THR A 89 -7.81 -4.57 0.84
CA THR A 89 -8.99 -3.71 0.82
C THR A 89 -8.61 -2.25 0.92
N LYS A 90 -7.67 -1.89 1.80
CA LYS A 90 -7.11 -0.53 1.88
C LYS A 90 -6.46 -0.11 0.56
N ALA A 91 -5.64 -0.98 -0.04
CA ALA A 91 -5.01 -0.70 -1.33
C ALA A 91 -6.04 -0.45 -2.46
N ILE A 92 -7.15 -1.19 -2.49
CA ILE A 92 -8.20 -1.03 -3.50
C ILE A 92 -9.06 0.22 -3.23
N GLN A 93 -9.29 0.61 -1.97
CA GLN A 93 -9.96 1.87 -1.64
C GLN A 93 -9.20 3.09 -2.17
N LEU A 94 -7.86 3.05 -2.14
CA LEU A 94 -6.98 4.08 -2.67
C LEU A 94 -6.84 3.99 -4.20
N LYS A 95 -6.79 2.78 -4.74
CA LYS A 95 -6.65 2.49 -6.17
C LYS A 95 -7.59 1.35 -6.59
N PRO A 96 -8.83 1.67 -7.03
CA PRO A 96 -9.86 0.66 -7.34
C PRO A 96 -9.45 -0.37 -8.40
N ASP A 97 -8.62 0.03 -9.37
CA ASP A 97 -8.15 -0.83 -10.47
C ASP A 97 -6.85 -1.58 -10.14
N TYR A 98 -6.44 -1.66 -8.86
CA TYR A 98 -5.18 -2.28 -8.48
C TYR A 98 -5.21 -3.82 -8.59
N ALA A 99 -4.99 -4.32 -9.80
CA ALA A 99 -5.07 -5.74 -10.16
C ALA A 99 -4.31 -6.68 -9.20
N LYS A 100 -3.12 -6.28 -8.72
CA LYS A 100 -2.33 -7.10 -7.77
C LYS A 100 -3.06 -7.30 -6.44
N ALA A 101 -3.70 -6.25 -5.91
CA ALA A 101 -4.45 -6.30 -4.68
C ALA A 101 -5.76 -7.09 -4.85
N LEU A 102 -6.48 -6.88 -5.95
CA LEU A 102 -7.71 -7.63 -6.30
C LEU A 102 -7.45 -9.14 -6.37
N VAL A 103 -6.43 -9.55 -7.14
CA VAL A 103 -6.07 -10.97 -7.29
C VAL A 103 -5.67 -11.59 -5.96
N ARG A 104 -4.88 -10.86 -5.15
CA ARG A 104 -4.43 -11.37 -3.85
C ARG A 104 -5.59 -11.49 -2.86
N ARG A 105 -6.49 -10.51 -2.80
CA ARG A 105 -7.70 -10.56 -1.97
C ARG A 105 -8.59 -11.74 -2.35
N ALA A 106 -8.85 -11.95 -3.64
CA ALA A 106 -9.64 -13.07 -4.13
C ALA A 106 -9.02 -14.42 -3.73
N ARG A 107 -7.70 -14.58 -3.89
CA ARG A 107 -6.98 -15.78 -3.42
C ARG A 107 -7.16 -16.01 -1.92
N CYS A 108 -7.05 -14.98 -1.10
CA CYS A 108 -7.20 -15.10 0.36
C CYS A 108 -8.63 -15.47 0.76
N LEU A 109 -9.63 -14.87 0.12
CA LEU A 109 -11.04 -15.18 0.39
C LEU A 109 -11.40 -16.61 0.00
N HIS A 110 -10.82 -17.11 -1.09
CA HIS A 110 -10.94 -18.52 -1.46
C HIS A 110 -10.33 -19.45 -0.39
N ARG A 111 -9.14 -19.13 0.14
CA ARG A 111 -8.51 -19.91 1.23
C ARG A 111 -9.31 -19.93 2.52
N LEU A 112 -10.06 -18.86 2.81
CA LEU A 112 -10.89 -18.76 4.02
C LEU A 112 -12.27 -19.40 3.88
N GLU A 113 -12.56 -20.06 2.75
CA GLU A 113 -13.91 -20.56 2.43
C GLU A 113 -15.00 -19.49 2.55
N ARG A 114 -14.63 -18.21 2.30
CA ARG A 114 -15.53 -17.06 2.23
C ARG A 114 -15.63 -16.54 0.80
N PRO A 115 -16.01 -17.37 -0.20
CA PRO A 115 -16.03 -16.96 -1.60
C PRO A 115 -17.11 -15.90 -1.88
N LEU A 116 -18.20 -15.87 -1.12
CA LEU A 116 -19.30 -14.92 -1.33
C LEU A 116 -18.89 -13.47 -1.06
N GLU A 117 -18.05 -13.23 -0.05
CA GLU A 117 -17.50 -11.89 0.23
C GLU A 117 -16.43 -11.44 -0.78
N ALA A 118 -15.84 -12.38 -1.53
CA ALA A 118 -15.01 -12.03 -2.68
C ALA A 118 -15.85 -11.44 -3.79
N LEU A 119 -17.01 -12.03 -4.07
CA LEU A 119 -17.92 -11.61 -5.13
C LEU A 119 -18.56 -10.25 -4.84
N GLU A 120 -18.95 -9.97 -3.58
CA GLU A 120 -19.44 -8.64 -3.20
C GLU A 120 -18.38 -7.54 -3.36
N GLY A 121 -17.10 -7.89 -3.17
CA GLY A 121 -15.98 -6.98 -3.45
C GLY A 121 -15.78 -6.67 -4.93
N PHE A 122 -16.19 -7.55 -5.85
CA PHE A 122 -16.08 -7.31 -7.30
C PHE A 122 -17.29 -6.55 -7.87
N ASN A 123 -18.47 -6.68 -7.27
CA ASN A 123 -19.72 -6.08 -7.77
C ASN A 123 -20.00 -4.65 -7.27
N ASN A 124 -19.17 -4.12 -6.37
CA ASN A 124 -19.32 -2.76 -5.80
C ASN A 124 -18.41 -1.71 -6.46
N TYR A 125 -18.00 -1.92 -7.71
CA TYR A 125 -17.28 -0.97 -8.55
C TYR A 125 -18.04 -0.68 -9.84
#